data_AF-A0AAD7R505-F1
#
_entry.id   AF-A0AAD7R505-F1
#
_cell.length_a   1.000
_cell.length_b   1.000
_cell.length_c   1.000
_cell.angle_alpha   90.00
_cell.angle_beta   90.00
_cell.angle_gamma   90.00
#
_symmetry.space_group_name_H-M   'P 1'
#
loop_
_entity.id
_entity.type
_entity.pdbx_description
1 polymer ?
#
loop_
_entity_poly.entity_id
_entity_poly.type
_entity_poly.pdbx_seq_one_letter_code
_entity_poly.pdbx_strand_id
1 'polypeptide(L)'
;LSWSNTASLKWPSADLQVTKDRSLTVALRDSVKFVIILHRVWNKHPYHRDYLGFYTLDSHLLSPGVHGLLGQFYHGLNFEVSELHKGDVPDKPDATMTVKGSELSVTRGWQRDFRWDVKKGENVPCWFIHNNGTGLIDGIASDYIVSGIFKTS
;
A
#
# COMPACT_ATOMS: atom_id res chain seq x y z
N LEU A 1 6.84 21.48 9.73
CA LEU A 1 5.44 21.11 9.40
C LEU A 1 4.94 20.14 10.45
N SER A 2 3.74 20.34 10.99
CA SER A 2 3.13 19.46 12.00
C SER A 2 1.79 18.93 11.48
N TRP A 3 1.48 17.67 11.78
CA TRP A 3 0.18 17.05 11.48
C TRP A 3 -0.99 17.71 12.22
N SER A 4 -0.72 18.46 13.30
CA SER A 4 -1.75 19.15 14.07
C SER A 4 -2.32 20.40 13.40
N ASN A 5 -1.74 20.85 12.28
CA ASN A 5 -2.11 22.07 11.58
C ASN A 5 -2.27 21.81 10.08
N THR A 6 -3.17 22.55 9.43
CA THR A 6 -3.21 22.63 7.97
C THR A 6 -2.17 23.65 7.52
N ALA A 7 -1.28 23.26 6.62
CA ALA A 7 -0.21 24.12 6.14
C ALA A 7 0.23 23.70 4.73
N SER A 8 0.73 24.65 3.95
CA SER A 8 1.39 24.40 2.68
C SER A 8 2.79 24.99 2.70
N LEU A 9 3.71 24.31 2.05
CA LEU A 9 5.08 24.75 1.87
C LEU A 9 5.48 24.51 0.43
N LYS A 10 5.93 25.55 -0.24
CA LYS A 10 6.39 25.49 -1.63
C LYS A 10 7.89 25.67 -1.68
N TRP A 11 8.55 24.75 -2.38
CA TRP A 11 9.97 24.83 -2.71
C TRP A 11 10.13 24.75 -4.23
N PRO A 12 11.27 25.20 -4.78
CA PRO A 12 11.50 25.18 -6.23
C PRO A 12 11.30 23.81 -6.90
N SER A 13 11.56 22.72 -6.18
CA SER A 13 11.47 21.34 -6.68
C SER A 13 10.31 20.53 -6.09
N ALA A 14 9.61 21.03 -5.07
CA ALA A 14 8.60 20.26 -4.36
C ALA A 14 7.59 21.14 -3.64
N ASP A 15 6.32 20.73 -3.69
CA ASP A 15 5.24 21.29 -2.89
C ASP A 15 4.78 20.26 -1.85
N LEU A 16 4.66 20.69 -0.60
CA LEU A 16 4.09 19.93 0.50
C LEU A 16 2.78 20.58 0.96
N GLN A 17 1.74 19.77 1.14
CA GLN A 17 0.48 20.22 1.71
C GLN A 17 0.04 19.26 2.81
N VAL A 18 0.06 19.74 4.06
CA VAL A 18 -0.47 19.03 5.22
C VAL A 18 -1.93 19.43 5.42
N THR A 19 -2.81 18.45 5.47
CA THR A 19 -4.19 18.58 5.96
C THR A 19 -4.22 18.07 7.39
N LYS A 20 -4.62 18.95 8.33
CA LYS A 20 -4.67 18.65 9.76
C LYS A 20 -5.28 17.28 10.05
N ASP A 21 -4.56 16.48 10.84
CA ASP A 21 -4.94 15.16 11.35
C ASP A 21 -5.38 14.16 10.26
N ARG A 22 -5.01 14.39 8.99
CA ARG A 22 -5.53 13.60 7.87
C ARG A 22 -4.46 13.13 6.91
N SER A 23 -3.78 14.05 6.23
CA SER A 23 -2.90 13.67 5.12
C SER A 23 -1.77 14.66 4.88
N LEU A 24 -0.71 14.16 4.27
CA LEU A 24 0.36 14.94 3.67
C LEU A 24 0.37 14.64 2.17
N THR A 25 0.12 15.65 1.35
CA THR A 25 0.33 15.57 -0.11
C THR A 25 1.73 16.08 -0.41
N VAL A 26 2.46 15.32 -1.21
CA VAL A 26 3.77 15.71 -1.74
C VAL A 26 3.67 15.71 -3.24
N ALA A 27 4.01 16.84 -3.86
CA ALA A 27 4.12 16.96 -5.30
C ALA A 27 5.56 17.34 -5.62
N LEU A 28 6.29 16.45 -6.27
CA LEU A 28 7.58 16.74 -6.87
C LEU A 28 7.32 17.37 -8.23
N ARG A 29 7.95 18.51 -8.51
CA ARG A 29 7.66 19.32 -9.69
C ARG A 29 7.76 18.47 -10.97
N ASP A 30 6.73 18.58 -11.81
CA ASP A 30 6.62 17.92 -13.11
C ASP A 30 7.03 16.44 -13.08
N SER A 31 6.72 15.69 -12.01
CA SER A 31 7.16 14.30 -11.90
C SER A 31 6.16 13.40 -11.16
N VAL A 32 6.20 13.41 -9.82
CA VAL A 32 5.50 12.42 -8.98
C VAL A 32 4.66 13.13 -7.94
N LYS A 33 3.42 12.66 -7.77
CA LYS A 33 2.54 13.11 -6.71
C LYS A 33 2.11 11.93 -5.86
N PHE A 34 2.30 12.05 -4.55
CA PHE A 34 1.85 11.04 -3.60
C PHE A 34 1.12 11.68 -2.42
N VAL A 35 0.24 10.90 -1.80
CA VAL A 35 -0.48 11.26 -0.58
C VAL A 35 -0.14 10.23 0.47
N ILE A 36 0.32 10.73 1.62
CA ILE A 36 0.44 9.96 2.85
C ILE A 36 -0.81 10.24 3.68
N ILE A 37 -1.56 9.20 4.02
CA ILE A 37 -2.75 9.28 4.88
C ILE A 37 -2.39 8.79 6.28
N LEU A 38 -2.79 9.55 7.29
CA LEU A 38 -2.70 9.14 8.69
C LEU A 38 -3.93 8.30 9.05
N HIS A 39 -3.73 7.02 9.26
CA HIS A 39 -4.76 6.09 9.71
C HIS A 39 -4.69 5.96 11.22
N ARG A 40 -5.69 6.52 11.90
CA ARG A 40 -5.83 6.41 13.36
C ARG A 40 -6.78 5.27 13.70
N VAL A 41 -6.30 4.34 14.49
CA VAL A 41 -7.12 3.24 15.00
C VAL A 41 -7.76 3.69 16.33
N TRP A 42 -8.92 3.14 16.68
CA TRP A 42 -9.52 3.45 17.98
C TRP A 42 -8.62 3.00 19.13
N ASN A 43 -8.70 3.71 20.26
CA ASN A 43 -7.90 3.40 21.45
C ASN A 43 -8.12 1.95 21.92
N LYS A 44 -7.02 1.21 22.15
CA LYS A 44 -6.98 -0.20 22.59
C LYS A 44 -7.40 -1.24 21.54
N HIS A 45 -7.22 -0.97 20.24
CA HIS A 45 -7.40 -2.03 19.25
C HIS A 45 -6.39 -3.18 19.50
N PRO A 46 -6.83 -4.44 19.59
CA PRO A 46 -5.97 -5.56 20.01
C PRO A 46 -4.81 -5.87 19.06
N TYR A 47 -4.98 -5.57 17.76
CA TYR A 47 -4.03 -5.98 16.72
C TYR A 47 -3.40 -4.85 15.88
N HIS A 48 -3.96 -3.64 15.92
CA HIS A 48 -3.58 -2.58 14.98
C HIS A 48 -3.17 -1.32 15.73
N ARG A 49 -2.13 -0.66 15.22
CA ARG A 49 -1.64 0.63 15.68
C ARG A 49 -1.90 1.67 14.61
N ASP A 50 -1.82 2.95 14.98
CA ASP A 50 -1.79 4.03 14.01
C ASP A 50 -0.69 3.78 12.98
N TYR A 51 -1.00 4.03 11.71
CA TYR A 51 -0.08 3.80 10.61
C TYR A 51 -0.24 4.87 9.53
N LEU A 52 0.76 4.96 8.65
CA LEU A 52 0.76 5.85 7.50
C LEU A 52 0.50 5.03 6.24
N GLY A 53 -0.57 5.32 5.52
CA GLY A 53 -0.84 4.76 4.19
C GLY A 53 -0.18 5.62 3.13
N PHE A 54 0.60 5.02 2.23
CA PHE A 54 1.26 5.71 1.12
C PHE A 54 0.53 5.42 -0.18
N TYR A 55 0.11 6.47 -0.89
CA TYR A 55 -0.66 6.36 -2.13
C TYR A 55 -0.01 7.20 -3.22
N THR A 56 0.37 6.55 -4.33
CA THR A 56 0.82 7.23 -5.53
C THR A 56 -0.39 7.75 -6.30
N LEU A 57 -0.51 9.07 -6.46
CA LEU A 57 -1.60 9.71 -7.21
C LEU A 57 -1.25 9.90 -8.68
N ASP A 58 0.00 10.29 -8.93
CA ASP A 58 0.51 10.49 -10.26
C ASP A 58 1.99 10.17 -10.30
N SER A 59 2.39 9.49 -11.36
CA SER A 59 3.65 8.77 -11.42
C SER A 59 4.06 8.43 -12.84
N HIS A 60 3.36 8.95 -13.84
CA HIS A 60 3.64 8.75 -15.26
C HIS A 60 5.07 9.11 -15.67
N LEU A 61 5.80 9.86 -14.83
CA LEU A 61 7.20 10.26 -15.04
C LEU A 61 8.20 9.47 -14.17
N LEU A 62 7.75 8.45 -13.44
CA LEU A 62 8.65 7.46 -12.86
C LEU A 62 9.35 6.68 -13.96
N SER A 63 10.67 6.50 -13.83
CA SER A 63 11.46 5.77 -14.82
C SER A 63 11.04 4.30 -14.88
N PRO A 64 11.18 3.61 -16.03
CA PRO A 64 10.99 2.16 -16.12
C PRO A 64 11.90 1.34 -15.18
N GLY A 65 12.98 1.93 -14.65
CA GLY A 65 13.89 1.30 -13.69
C GLY A 65 13.45 1.43 -12.21
N VAL A 66 12.24 1.91 -11.93
CA VAL A 66 11.72 1.95 -10.55
C VAL A 66 11.58 0.53 -10.02
N HIS A 67 12.26 0.25 -8.91
CA HIS A 67 12.35 -1.08 -8.30
C HIS A 67 11.92 -1.06 -6.83
N GLY A 68 12.01 -2.22 -6.18
CA GLY A 68 11.64 -2.38 -4.77
C GLY A 68 10.15 -2.64 -4.57
N LEU A 69 9.74 -2.77 -3.30
CA LEU A 69 8.39 -3.24 -2.95
C LEU A 69 7.25 -2.42 -3.59
N LEU A 70 7.37 -1.10 -3.61
CA LEU A 70 6.36 -0.25 -4.28
C LEU A 70 6.54 -0.22 -5.80
N GLY A 71 7.79 -0.29 -6.26
CA GLY A 71 8.11 -0.17 -7.68
C GLY A 71 7.61 -1.32 -8.53
N GLN A 72 7.69 -2.55 -8.02
CA GLN A 72 7.23 -3.75 -8.73
C GLN A 72 5.72 -3.79 -9.01
N PHE A 73 4.92 -3.00 -8.28
CA PHE A 73 3.47 -2.90 -8.50
C PHE A 73 3.07 -1.67 -9.31
N TYR A 74 4.05 -0.88 -9.74
CA TYR A 74 3.81 0.43 -10.33
C TYR A 74 3.06 0.36 -11.67
N HIS A 75 3.43 -0.60 -12.52
CA HIS A 75 2.80 -0.81 -13.83
C HIS A 75 1.59 -1.75 -13.78
N GLY A 76 1.07 -2.03 -12.57
CA GLY A 76 0.07 -3.07 -12.35
C GLY A 76 0.66 -4.48 -12.49
N LEU A 77 -0.11 -5.47 -12.05
CA LEU A 77 0.23 -6.88 -12.23
C LEU A 77 -0.82 -7.53 -13.11
N ASN A 78 -0.34 -8.29 -14.09
CA ASN A 78 -1.18 -9.22 -14.82
C ASN A 78 -1.28 -10.49 -14.00
N PHE A 79 -2.49 -10.81 -13.57
CA PHE A 79 -2.81 -12.03 -12.86
C PHE A 79 -4.18 -12.55 -13.28
N GLU A 80 -4.34 -13.85 -13.15
CA GLU A 80 -5.61 -14.53 -13.31
C GLU A 80 -5.94 -15.27 -12.02
N VAL A 81 -7.21 -15.30 -11.64
CA VAL A 81 -7.67 -16.07 -10.48
C VAL A 81 -8.66 -17.11 -10.97
N SER A 82 -8.37 -18.37 -10.67
CA SER A 82 -9.15 -19.53 -11.04
C SER A 82 -9.40 -20.41 -9.82
N GLU A 83 -10.20 -21.47 -10.01
CA GLU A 83 -10.32 -22.58 -9.04
C GLU A 83 -10.69 -22.15 -7.62
N LEU A 84 -11.86 -21.51 -7.46
CA LEU A 84 -12.42 -21.29 -6.12
C LEU A 84 -12.63 -22.63 -5.40
N HIS A 85 -11.98 -22.81 -4.26
CA HIS A 85 -12.11 -24.00 -3.44
C HIS A 85 -12.28 -23.64 -1.96
N LYS A 86 -12.62 -24.64 -1.16
CA LYS A 86 -12.78 -24.45 0.29
C LYS A 86 -11.42 -24.11 0.89
N GLY A 87 -11.37 -23.01 1.66
CA GLY A 87 -10.21 -22.65 2.47
C GLY A 87 -10.34 -23.15 3.91
N ASP A 88 -9.27 -22.95 4.69
CA ASP A 88 -9.18 -23.39 6.08
C ASP A 88 -10.16 -22.66 7.02
N VAL A 89 -10.46 -21.39 6.70
CA VAL A 89 -11.35 -20.55 7.50
C VAL A 89 -12.74 -20.53 6.88
N PRO A 90 -13.80 -20.81 7.67
CA PRO A 90 -15.18 -20.66 7.20
C PRO A 90 -15.41 -19.28 6.57
N ASP A 91 -16.14 -19.24 5.45
CA ASP A 91 -16.48 -18.04 4.69
C ASP A 91 -15.29 -17.28 4.06
N LYS A 92 -14.11 -17.91 4.03
CA LYS A 92 -12.93 -17.40 3.30
C LYS A 92 -12.45 -18.48 2.32
N PRO A 93 -13.07 -18.59 1.14
CA PRO A 93 -12.63 -19.55 0.14
C PRO A 93 -11.22 -19.21 -0.35
N ASP A 94 -10.48 -20.24 -0.69
CA ASP A 94 -9.19 -20.12 -1.34
C ASP A 94 -9.36 -20.22 -2.86
N ALA A 95 -8.35 -19.78 -3.59
CA ALA A 95 -8.29 -19.82 -5.05
C ALA A 95 -6.85 -19.98 -5.53
N THR A 96 -6.69 -20.37 -6.79
CA THR A 96 -5.40 -20.39 -7.48
C THR A 96 -5.22 -19.06 -8.24
N MET A 97 -4.18 -18.31 -7.91
CA MET A 97 -3.78 -17.10 -8.62
C MET A 97 -2.55 -17.38 -9.49
N THR A 98 -2.68 -17.23 -10.81
CA THR A 98 -1.54 -17.25 -11.72
C THR A 98 -1.01 -15.84 -11.91
N VAL A 99 0.24 -15.59 -11.52
CA VAL A 99 0.88 -14.27 -11.58
C VAL A 99 2.38 -14.44 -11.81
N LYS A 100 2.97 -13.63 -12.71
CA LYS A 100 4.41 -13.71 -13.05
C LYS A 100 4.89 -15.13 -13.41
N GLY A 101 4.04 -15.94 -14.04
CA GLY A 101 4.35 -17.33 -14.38
C GLY A 101 4.40 -18.29 -13.19
N SER A 102 3.97 -17.85 -12.00
CA SER A 102 3.83 -18.68 -10.79
C SER A 102 2.36 -18.89 -10.45
N GLU A 103 2.04 -20.03 -9.89
CA GLU A 103 0.73 -20.32 -9.30
C GLU A 103 0.81 -20.18 -7.78
N LEU A 104 -0.07 -19.36 -7.21
CA LEU A 104 -0.13 -19.05 -5.79
C LEU A 104 -1.50 -19.42 -5.25
N SER A 105 -1.54 -20.11 -4.11
CA SER A 105 -2.78 -20.22 -3.34
C SER A 105 -3.06 -18.89 -2.64
N VAL A 106 -4.27 -18.37 -2.81
CA VAL A 106 -4.72 -17.09 -2.25
C VAL A 106 -6.05 -17.24 -1.55
N THR A 107 -6.25 -16.51 -0.44
CA THR A 107 -7.51 -16.57 0.31
C THR A 107 -8.36 -15.34 0.06
N ARG A 108 -9.66 -15.53 -0.20
CA ARG A 108 -10.58 -14.39 -0.37
C ARG A 108 -10.77 -13.68 0.96
N GLY A 109 -10.68 -12.35 0.91
CA GLY A 109 -10.83 -11.50 2.07
C GLY A 109 -11.58 -10.20 1.76
N TRP A 110 -11.74 -9.41 2.81
CA TRP A 110 -12.29 -8.07 2.75
C TRP A 110 -11.34 -7.13 3.49
N GLN A 111 -11.04 -5.99 2.87
CA GLN A 111 -10.23 -4.94 3.48
C GLN A 111 -10.96 -3.61 3.39
N ARG A 112 -10.61 -2.69 4.30
CA ARG A 112 -11.11 -1.33 4.23
C ARG A 112 -10.22 -0.50 3.31
N ASP A 113 -10.81 0.02 2.26
CA ASP A 113 -10.23 1.03 1.40
C ASP A 113 -10.57 2.43 1.93
N PHE A 114 -9.54 3.18 2.30
CA PHE A 114 -9.65 4.49 2.91
C PHE A 114 -9.35 5.65 1.96
N ARG A 115 -9.20 5.38 0.64
CA ARG A 115 -8.85 6.41 -0.35
C ARG A 115 -9.82 7.59 -0.36
N TRP A 116 -11.12 7.34 -0.19
CA TRP A 116 -12.18 8.36 -0.26
C TRP A 116 -12.66 8.83 1.12
N ASP A 117 -12.87 7.92 2.06
CA ASP A 117 -13.25 8.22 3.45
C ASP A 117 -12.22 7.62 4.42
N VAL A 118 -11.33 8.46 4.94
CA VAL A 118 -10.27 8.03 5.86
C VAL A 118 -10.77 7.61 7.25
N LYS A 119 -12.02 7.94 7.62
CA LYS A 119 -12.59 7.60 8.92
C LYS A 119 -13.37 6.29 8.86
N LYS A 120 -14.19 6.12 7.84
CA LYS A 120 -15.04 4.93 7.69
C LYS A 120 -14.36 3.87 6.83
N GLY A 121 -13.76 4.28 5.72
CA GLY A 121 -13.35 3.38 4.64
C GLY A 121 -14.53 2.68 3.99
N GLU A 122 -14.28 2.06 2.85
CA GLU A 122 -15.21 1.20 2.13
C GLU A 122 -14.71 -0.25 2.19
N ASN A 123 -15.60 -1.21 2.44
CA ASN A 123 -15.20 -2.62 2.39
C ASN A 123 -15.06 -3.05 0.93
N VAL A 124 -13.85 -3.42 0.53
CA VAL A 124 -13.55 -3.94 -0.80
C VAL A 124 -13.11 -5.39 -0.72
N PRO A 125 -13.54 -6.25 -1.67
CA PRO A 125 -13.05 -7.62 -1.73
C PRO A 125 -11.57 -7.61 -2.15
N CYS A 126 -10.78 -8.52 -1.59
CA CYS A 126 -9.37 -8.66 -1.91
C CYS A 126 -8.92 -10.13 -1.85
N TRP A 127 -7.71 -10.39 -2.34
CA TRP A 127 -7.03 -11.67 -2.22
C TRP A 127 -5.85 -11.54 -1.25
N PHE A 128 -5.78 -12.44 -0.28
CA PHE A 128 -4.68 -12.53 0.67
C PHE A 128 -3.62 -13.47 0.12
N ILE A 129 -2.39 -12.97 0.03
CA ILE A 129 -1.23 -13.74 -0.42
C ILE A 129 -0.49 -14.26 0.81
N HIS A 130 -0.28 -15.57 0.85
CA HIS A 130 0.41 -16.25 1.94
C HIS A 130 1.94 -16.14 1.81
N ASN A 131 2.66 -16.80 2.72
CA ASN A 131 4.12 -17.01 2.62
C ASN A 131 4.91 -15.71 2.41
N ASN A 132 4.53 -14.65 3.11
CA ASN A 132 5.15 -13.32 3.03
C ASN A 132 5.24 -12.77 1.59
N GLY A 133 4.27 -13.10 0.72
CA GLY A 133 4.22 -12.62 -0.65
C GLY A 133 5.12 -13.37 -1.63
N THR A 134 5.77 -14.46 -1.22
CA THR A 134 6.66 -15.26 -2.10
C THR A 134 5.97 -15.60 -3.41
N GLY A 135 6.66 -15.38 -4.54
CA GLY A 135 6.12 -15.56 -5.89
C GLY A 135 5.34 -14.36 -6.44
N LEU A 136 4.80 -13.50 -5.57
CA LEU A 136 4.22 -12.22 -5.98
C LEU A 136 5.27 -11.09 -6.00
N ILE A 137 6.10 -11.02 -4.95
CA ILE A 137 7.19 -10.03 -4.83
C ILE A 137 8.48 -10.53 -5.50
N ASP A 138 9.29 -9.62 -6.05
CA ASP A 138 10.49 -9.96 -6.83
C ASP A 138 11.67 -10.48 -5.98
N GLY A 139 11.52 -10.54 -4.65
CA GLY A 139 12.54 -10.99 -3.69
C GLY A 139 11.90 -11.67 -2.47
N ILE A 140 12.60 -11.73 -1.34
CA ILE A 140 12.03 -12.20 -0.08
C ILE A 140 11.62 -11.01 0.79
N ALA A 141 10.64 -11.20 1.68
CA ALA A 141 10.09 -10.09 2.46
C ALA A 141 11.14 -9.33 3.29
N SER A 142 12.19 -10.00 3.76
CA SER A 142 13.28 -9.36 4.50
C SER A 142 14.11 -8.38 3.66
N ASP A 143 14.13 -8.52 2.34
CA ASP A 143 14.84 -7.60 1.44
C ASP A 143 14.25 -6.18 1.49
N TYR A 144 13.01 -6.06 1.98
CA TYR A 144 12.26 -4.82 2.07
C TYR A 144 12.12 -4.30 3.51
N ILE A 145 12.77 -4.96 4.48
CA ILE A 145 12.71 -4.58 5.90
C ILE A 145 14.01 -3.86 6.26
N VAL A 146 13.89 -2.58 6.62
CA VAL A 146 15.01 -1.79 7.15
C VAL A 146 14.97 -1.68 8.66
N SER A 147 16.13 -1.64 9.31
CA SER A 147 16.26 -1.53 10.77
C SER A 147 15.80 -0.16 11.34
N GLY A 148 15.54 0.80 10.45
CA GLY A 148 14.90 2.09 10.74
C GLY A 148 14.92 3.01 9.52
N ILE A 149 13.87 3.81 9.32
CA ILE A 149 13.72 4.71 8.15
C ILE A 149 14.79 5.82 8.09
N PHE A 150 15.46 6.11 9.21
CA PHE A 150 16.55 7.08 9.31
C PHE A 150 17.92 6.43 9.50
N LYS A 151 17.99 5.09 9.50
CA LYS A 151 19.25 4.37 9.63
C LYS A 151 19.74 4.07 8.21
N THR A 152 20.76 4.79 7.77
CA THR A 152 21.50 4.42 6.56
C THR A 152 22.31 3.15 6.86
N SER A 153 22.24 2.17 5.96
CA SER A 153 23.07 0.97 6.02
C SER A 153 24.49 1.26 5.54
#